data_AF-A0A6I1FKN7-F1
#
_entry.id   AF-A0A6I1FKN7-F1
#
_cell.length_a   1.000
_cell.length_b   1.000
_cell.length_c   1.000
_cell.angle_alpha   90.00
_cell.angle_beta   90.00
_cell.angle_gamma   90.00
#
_symmetry.space_group_name_H-M   'P 1'
#
loop_
_entity.id
_entity.type
_entity.pdbx_description
1 polymer ?
#
loop_
_entity_poly.entity_id
_entity_poly.type
_entity_poly.pdbx_seq_one_letter_code
_entity_poly.pdbx_strand_id
1 'polypeptide(L)'
;MSWDKLKRLCQEFARILDGNGSLDENGVCLVQKFRDINFTILGRETNSPLVVPQFFTFENLDRKGNALNLGETVLLQEEVNPLLTELRKRDIIVTAVHNHWLFEEPRAMYMHFESIEPPLQFARKVREAFKVLKG
;
A
#
# COMPACT_ATOMS: atom_id res chain seq x y z
N MET A 1 15.60 14.03 -11.95
CA MET A 1 14.36 14.85 -11.93
C MET A 1 14.54 15.97 -10.91
N SER A 2 13.93 17.15 -11.06
CA SER A 2 14.04 18.21 -10.03
C SER A 2 13.15 17.90 -8.82
N TRP A 3 13.51 18.45 -7.66
CA TRP A 3 12.74 18.30 -6.41
C TRP A 3 11.27 18.71 -6.55
N ASP A 4 10.96 19.84 -7.20
CA ASP A 4 9.57 20.26 -7.42
C ASP A 4 8.78 19.30 -8.31
N LYS A 5 9.43 18.67 -9.30
CA LYS A 5 8.79 17.66 -10.15
C LYS A 5 8.52 16.39 -9.35
N LEU A 6 9.46 15.97 -8.49
CA LEU A 6 9.29 14.83 -7.59
C LEU A 6 8.14 15.06 -6.60
N LYS A 7 8.06 16.27 -6.04
CA LYS A 7 6.96 16.66 -5.13
C LYS A 7 5.60 16.60 -5.80
N ARG A 8 5.46 17.13 -7.03
CA ARG A 8 4.21 17.02 -7.80
C ARG A 8 3.85 15.59 -8.15
N LEU A 9 4.84 14.77 -8.51
CA LEU A 9 4.64 13.34 -8.76
C LEU A 9 4.12 12.62 -7.50
N CYS A 10 4.70 12.92 -6.33
CA CYS A 10 4.26 12.37 -5.05
C CYS A 10 2.83 12.80 -4.69
N GLN A 11 2.47 14.06 -4.96
CA GLN A 11 1.10 14.56 -4.77
C GLN A 11 0.09 13.83 -5.67
N GLU A 12 0.43 13.59 -6.93
CA GLU A 12 -0.45 12.86 -7.85
C GLU A 12 -0.57 11.38 -7.48
N PHE A 13 0.54 10.77 -7.06
CA PHE A 13 0.58 9.41 -6.54
C PHE A 13 -0.35 9.24 -5.34
N ALA A 14 -0.26 10.14 -4.36
CA ALA A 14 -1.14 10.19 -3.19
C ALA A 14 -2.61 10.37 -3.56
N ARG A 15 -2.89 11.25 -4.53
CA ARG A 15 -4.26 11.50 -5.02
C ARG A 15 -4.89 10.26 -5.65
N ILE A 16 -4.14 9.47 -6.42
CA ILE A 16 -4.65 8.23 -7.05
C ILE A 16 -4.95 7.17 -5.98
N LEU A 17 -4.07 7.07 -4.98
CA LEU A 17 -4.20 6.11 -3.89
C LEU A 17 -5.15 6.55 -2.79
N ASP A 18 -5.67 7.78 -2.85
CA ASP A 18 -6.65 8.34 -1.90
C ASP A 18 -6.09 8.32 -0.47
N GLY A 19 -4.83 8.73 -0.34
CA GLY A 19 -4.09 8.77 0.92
C GLY A 19 -3.29 10.07 1.09
N ASN A 20 -2.63 10.21 2.22
CA ASN A 20 -1.80 11.36 2.54
C ASN A 20 -0.35 11.11 2.10
N GLY A 21 0.16 11.93 1.19
CA GLY A 21 1.52 11.80 0.63
C GLY A 21 2.54 12.70 1.33
N SER A 22 3.69 12.15 1.70
CA SER A 22 4.87 12.87 2.14
C SER A 22 6.08 12.47 1.29
N LEU A 23 6.97 13.43 1.04
CA LEU A 23 8.24 13.20 0.35
C LEU A 23 9.35 13.50 1.35
N ASP A 24 10.22 12.52 1.61
CA ASP A 24 11.33 12.68 2.54
C ASP A 24 12.57 13.30 1.86
N GLU A 25 13.61 13.55 2.65
CA GLU A 25 14.89 14.12 2.18
C GLU A 25 15.70 13.17 1.28
N ASN A 26 15.42 11.87 1.32
CA ASN A 26 16.03 10.86 0.47
C ASN A 26 15.30 10.71 -0.88
N GLY A 27 14.17 11.42 -1.06
CA GLY A 27 13.36 11.37 -2.27
C GLY A 27 12.41 10.17 -2.30
N VAL A 28 12.14 9.55 -1.15
CA VAL A 28 11.10 8.53 -0.99
C VAL A 28 9.76 9.21 -0.82
N CYS A 29 8.84 8.94 -1.74
CA CYS A 29 7.44 9.32 -1.54
C CYS A 29 6.75 8.21 -0.76
N LEU A 30 6.15 8.55 0.38
CA LEU A 30 5.30 7.67 1.18
C LEU A 30 3.86 8.18 1.13
N VAL A 31 2.93 7.30 0.78
CA VAL A 31 1.50 7.54 0.89
C VAL A 31 0.94 6.68 2.00
N GLN A 32 0.26 7.33 2.93
CA GLN A 32 -0.39 6.68 4.06
C GLN A 32 -1.90 6.76 3.93
N LYS A 33 -2.54 5.61 4.06
CA LYS A 33 -3.97 5.41 4.25
C LYS A 33 -4.15 4.37 5.36
N PHE A 34 -5.31 4.38 5.99
CA PHE A 34 -5.65 3.40 7.03
C PHE A 34 -6.99 2.77 6.71
N ARG A 35 -7.11 1.46 6.95
CA ARG A 35 -8.36 0.75 6.76
C ARG A 35 -9.28 0.95 7.95
N ASP A 36 -10.58 1.05 7.67
CA ASP A 36 -11.62 1.08 8.69
C ASP A 36 -12.07 -0.36 9.00
N ILE A 37 -11.31 -1.05 9.84
CA ILE A 37 -11.60 -2.41 10.31
C ILE A 37 -11.50 -2.43 11.83
N ASN A 38 -12.59 -2.84 12.49
CA ASN A 38 -12.65 -2.96 13.94
C ASN A 38 -11.90 -4.21 14.42
N PHE A 39 -10.58 -4.09 14.58
CA PHE A 39 -9.77 -5.09 15.24
C PHE A 39 -9.80 -4.94 16.75
N THR A 40 -9.70 -6.06 17.46
CA THR A 40 -9.53 -6.11 18.91
C THR A 40 -8.22 -6.81 19.28
N ILE A 41 -7.49 -6.24 20.23
CA ILE A 41 -6.26 -6.81 20.80
C ILE A 41 -6.41 -6.75 22.33
N LEU A 42 -6.20 -7.88 23.00
CA LEU A 42 -6.41 -8.00 24.46
C LEU A 42 -7.81 -7.50 24.89
N GLY A 43 -8.83 -7.73 24.05
CA GLY A 43 -10.21 -7.31 24.30
C GLY A 43 -10.48 -5.81 24.15
N ARG A 44 -9.57 -5.04 23.55
CA ARG A 44 -9.77 -3.61 23.25
C ARG A 44 -9.72 -3.34 21.76
N GLU A 45 -10.67 -2.54 21.28
CA GLU A 45 -10.69 -2.04 19.91
C GLU A 45 -9.46 -1.17 19.61
N THR A 46 -8.96 -1.24 18.38
CA THR A 46 -7.80 -0.47 17.94
C THR A 46 -8.02 0.16 16.56
N ASN A 47 -7.67 1.43 16.46
CA ASN A 47 -7.53 2.18 15.20
C ASN A 47 -6.05 2.55 14.95
N SER A 48 -5.13 1.83 15.59
CA SER A 48 -3.70 2.16 15.51
C SER A 48 -3.18 2.02 14.08
N PRO A 49 -2.45 3.01 13.55
CA PRO A 49 -1.72 2.93 12.28
C PRO A 49 -0.83 1.69 12.13
N LEU A 50 -0.42 1.09 13.25
CA LEU A 50 0.38 -0.14 13.27
C LEU A 50 -0.46 -1.36 12.82
N VAL A 51 -1.75 -1.37 13.12
CA VAL A 51 -2.66 -2.51 12.91
C VAL A 51 -3.46 -2.36 11.62
N VAL A 52 -3.81 -1.14 11.23
CA VAL A 52 -4.64 -0.88 10.04
C VAL A 52 -3.90 -0.23 8.85
N PRO A 53 -2.63 -0.56 8.54
CA PRO A 53 -1.88 0.15 7.51
C PRO A 53 -2.40 -0.12 6.10
N GLN A 54 -2.37 0.94 5.28
CA GLN A 54 -2.33 0.91 3.82
C GLN A 54 -1.25 1.89 3.37
N PHE A 55 -0.04 1.38 3.15
CA PHE A 55 1.12 2.17 2.81
C PHE A 55 1.61 1.86 1.41
N PHE A 56 2.05 2.90 0.71
CA PHE A 56 2.60 2.78 -0.64
C PHE A 56 3.78 3.71 -0.77
N THR A 57 4.86 3.23 -1.37
CA THR A 57 6.02 4.06 -1.65
C THR A 57 6.42 3.99 -3.10
N PHE A 58 7.10 5.05 -3.55
CA PHE A 58 8.01 4.93 -4.68
C PHE A 58 9.31 5.68 -4.40
N GLU A 59 10.40 5.17 -4.96
CA GLU A 59 11.73 5.77 -4.87
C GLU A 59 12.62 5.37 -6.05
N ASN A 60 13.82 5.96 -6.13
CA ASN A 60 14.86 5.59 -7.10
C ASN A 60 14.40 5.59 -8.57
N LEU A 61 13.89 6.74 -9.04
CA LEU A 61 13.45 6.93 -10.42
C LEU A 61 14.60 6.86 -11.44
N ASP A 62 14.49 5.95 -12.40
CA ASP A 62 15.43 5.79 -13.49
C ASP A 62 15.23 6.83 -14.63
N ARG A 63 16.09 6.78 -15.66
CA ARG A 63 16.00 7.68 -16.83
C ARG A 63 14.76 7.45 -17.70
N LYS A 64 14.11 6.29 -17.58
CA LYS A 64 12.88 5.92 -18.30
C LYS A 64 11.62 6.27 -17.51
N GLY A 65 11.77 6.71 -16.26
CA GLY A 65 10.67 7.08 -15.36
C GLY A 65 10.11 5.91 -14.56
N ASN A 66 10.80 4.77 -14.51
CA ASN A 66 10.42 3.65 -13.62
C ASN A 66 11.01 3.88 -12.23
N ALA A 67 10.26 3.49 -11.21
CA ALA A 67 10.67 3.54 -9.81
C ALA A 67 10.63 2.15 -9.19
N LEU A 68 11.32 1.98 -8.07
CA LEU A 68 10.96 0.93 -7.11
C LEU A 68 9.67 1.35 -6.43
N ASN A 69 8.60 0.57 -6.60
CA ASN A 69 7.33 0.79 -5.93
C ASN A 69 7.07 -0.33 -4.94
N LEU A 70 6.70 0.00 -3.71
CA LEU A 70 6.36 -0.95 -2.66
C LEU A 70 4.95 -0.66 -2.15
N GLY A 71 4.28 -1.70 -1.66
CA GLY A 71 3.02 -1.56 -0.97
C GLY A 71 2.83 -2.56 0.16
N GLU A 72 2.15 -2.11 1.20
CA GLU A 72 1.73 -2.90 2.36
C GLU A 72 0.27 -2.60 2.68
N THR A 73 -0.54 -3.63 2.92
CA THR A 73 -1.90 -3.46 3.45
C THR A 73 -2.25 -4.55 4.45
N VAL A 74 -3.02 -4.17 5.47
CA VAL A 74 -3.78 -5.13 6.28
C VAL A 74 -5.00 -5.65 5.50
N LEU A 75 -5.38 -6.89 5.78
CA LEU A 75 -6.45 -7.65 5.14
C LEU A 75 -7.19 -8.49 6.19
N LEU A 76 -8.48 -8.71 5.95
CA LEU A 76 -9.18 -9.85 6.53
C LEU A 76 -8.71 -11.14 5.85
N GLN A 77 -8.80 -12.28 6.53
CA GLN A 77 -8.36 -13.56 5.97
C GLN A 77 -9.02 -13.88 4.62
N GLU A 78 -10.31 -13.57 4.46
CA GLU A 78 -11.01 -13.83 3.20
C GLU A 78 -10.58 -12.92 2.04
N GLU A 79 -9.91 -11.79 2.31
CA GLU A 79 -9.46 -10.82 1.31
C GLU A 79 -8.09 -11.15 0.70
N VAL A 80 -7.34 -12.07 1.32
CA VAL A 80 -5.98 -12.44 0.90
C VAL A 80 -5.95 -12.92 -0.55
N ASN A 81 -6.72 -13.97 -0.88
CA ASN A 81 -6.71 -14.54 -2.23
C ASN A 81 -7.31 -13.60 -3.30
N PRO A 82 -8.44 -12.89 -3.04
CA PRO A 82 -8.94 -11.87 -3.95
C PRO A 82 -7.90 -10.80 -4.30
N LEU A 83 -7.26 -10.19 -3.31
CA LEU A 83 -6.29 -9.13 -3.59
C LEU A 83 -5.04 -9.68 -4.29
N LEU A 84 -4.50 -10.81 -3.81
CA LEU A 84 -3.35 -11.47 -4.44
C LEU A 84 -3.61 -11.74 -5.92
N THR A 85 -4.80 -12.23 -6.26
CA THR A 85 -5.20 -12.51 -7.64
C THR A 85 -5.22 -11.24 -8.48
N GLU A 86 -5.82 -10.16 -7.98
CA GLU A 86 -5.93 -8.91 -8.72
C GLU A 86 -4.58 -8.19 -8.89
N LEU A 87 -3.68 -8.26 -7.90
CA LEU A 87 -2.32 -7.73 -8.02
C LEU A 87 -1.53 -8.49 -9.09
N ARG A 88 -1.56 -9.83 -9.07
CA ARG A 88 -0.85 -10.66 -10.05
C ARG A 88 -1.37 -10.47 -11.49
N LYS A 89 -2.68 -10.28 -11.67
CA LYS A 89 -3.27 -9.94 -12.99
C LYS A 89 -2.76 -8.62 -13.57
N ARG A 90 -2.17 -7.75 -12.75
CA ARG A 90 -1.64 -6.42 -13.14
C ARG A 90 -0.11 -6.39 -13.15
N ASP A 91 0.53 -7.56 -13.14
CA ASP A 91 1.98 -7.75 -13.10
C ASP A 91 2.65 -7.14 -11.86
N ILE A 92 1.93 -7.08 -10.74
CA ILE A 92 2.49 -6.70 -9.44
C ILE A 92 2.87 -7.97 -8.68
N ILE A 93 4.11 -8.01 -8.18
CA ILE A 93 4.67 -9.16 -7.48
C ILE A 93 4.22 -9.11 -6.03
N VAL A 94 3.55 -10.14 -5.54
CA VAL A 94 3.26 -10.32 -4.11
C VAL A 94 4.42 -11.10 -3.48
N THR A 95 5.09 -10.50 -2.50
CA THR A 95 6.33 -11.03 -1.92
C THR A 95 6.13 -11.71 -0.57
N ALA A 96 5.17 -11.23 0.24
CA ALA A 96 4.87 -11.82 1.53
C ALA A 96 3.39 -11.73 1.89
N VAL A 97 2.93 -12.76 2.62
CA VAL A 97 1.65 -12.76 3.34
C VAL A 97 1.91 -13.31 4.74
N HIS A 98 1.60 -12.54 5.77
CA HIS A 98 1.88 -12.93 7.17
C HIS A 98 0.92 -12.23 8.16
N ASN A 99 1.10 -12.43 9.46
CA ASN A 99 0.37 -11.75 10.52
C ASN A 99 1.33 -11.06 11.49
N HIS A 100 0.98 -9.88 11.99
CA HIS A 100 1.77 -9.15 12.99
C HIS A 100 1.35 -9.46 14.44
N TRP A 101 0.05 -9.71 14.67
CA TRP A 101 -0.50 -10.00 16.00
C TRP A 101 -0.84 -11.48 16.18
N LEU A 102 -0.88 -11.89 17.45
CA LEU A 102 -1.44 -13.16 17.87
C LEU A 102 -2.72 -12.89 18.66
N PHE A 103 -3.75 -13.70 18.41
CA PHE A 103 -5.02 -13.68 19.13
C PHE A 103 -5.83 -12.38 18.99
N GLU A 104 -5.54 -11.58 17.97
CA GLU A 104 -6.39 -10.48 17.53
C GLU A 104 -7.66 -11.01 16.85
N GLU A 105 -8.76 -10.27 16.98
CA GLU A 105 -10.05 -10.61 16.36
C GLU A 105 -10.65 -9.38 15.66
N PRO A 106 -11.06 -9.45 14.38
CA PRO A 106 -10.87 -10.59 13.47
C PRO A 106 -9.39 -10.81 13.13
N ARG A 107 -9.08 -11.99 12.59
CA ARG A 107 -7.70 -12.36 12.22
C ARG A 107 -7.13 -11.39 11.17
N ALA A 108 -6.07 -10.67 11.53
CA ALA A 108 -5.42 -9.67 10.68
C ALA A 108 -4.29 -10.31 9.88
N MET A 109 -4.36 -10.17 8.55
CA MET A 109 -3.31 -10.58 7.61
C MET A 109 -2.67 -9.36 6.97
N TYR A 110 -1.38 -9.44 6.62
CA TYR A 110 -0.61 -8.36 6.01
C TYR A 110 -0.03 -8.88 4.71
N MET A 111 -0.10 -8.07 3.67
CA MET A 111 0.42 -8.40 2.34
C MET A 111 1.43 -7.35 1.89
N HIS A 112 2.58 -7.83 1.44
CA HIS A 112 3.64 -7.01 0.85
C HIS A 112 3.72 -7.28 -0.64
N PHE A 113 3.88 -6.22 -1.44
CA PHE A 113 3.95 -6.33 -2.88
C PHE A 113 4.81 -5.23 -3.51
N GLU A 114 5.38 -5.51 -4.68
CA GLU A 114 6.39 -4.66 -5.32
C GLU A 114 6.31 -4.68 -6.85
N SER A 115 6.87 -3.65 -7.48
CA SER A 115 7.06 -3.58 -8.93
C SER A 115 8.14 -2.56 -9.32
N ILE A 116 8.74 -2.74 -10.50
CA ILE A 116 9.53 -1.72 -11.18
C ILE A 116 8.73 -1.18 -12.37
N GLU A 117 8.09 -0.02 -12.18
CA GLU A 117 7.29 0.64 -13.21
C GLU A 117 7.10 2.13 -12.88
N PRO A 118 6.49 2.95 -13.76
CA PRO A 118 6.22 4.35 -13.43
C PRO A 118 5.25 4.46 -12.23
N PRO A 119 5.52 5.31 -11.22
CA PRO A 119 4.74 5.36 -9.98
C PRO A 119 3.23 5.53 -10.19
N LEU A 120 2.84 6.35 -11.15
CA LEU A 120 1.42 6.59 -11.43
C LEU A 120 0.74 5.40 -12.12
N GLN A 121 1.49 4.50 -12.77
CA GLN A 121 0.93 3.24 -13.28
C GLN A 121 0.72 2.26 -12.13
N PHE A 122 1.73 2.09 -11.26
CA PHE A 122 1.60 1.31 -10.03
C PHE A 122 0.40 1.76 -9.20
N ALA A 123 0.29 3.06 -8.90
CA ALA A 123 -0.82 3.61 -8.12
C ALA A 123 -2.20 3.27 -8.70
N ARG A 124 -2.37 3.38 -10.03
CA ARG A 124 -3.65 3.05 -10.70
C ARG A 124 -3.94 1.56 -10.64
N LYS A 125 -2.96 0.71 -10.91
CA LYS A 125 -3.10 -0.75 -10.82
C LYS A 125 -3.48 -1.18 -9.41
N VAL A 126 -2.80 -0.65 -8.40
CA VAL A 126 -3.10 -0.91 -6.99
C VAL A 126 -4.51 -0.43 -6.63
N ARG A 127 -4.89 0.79 -6.99
CA ARG A 127 -6.24 1.33 -6.76
C ARG A 127 -7.33 0.44 -7.37
N GLU A 128 -7.09 -0.09 -8.57
CA GLU A 128 -8.02 -1.02 -9.23
C GLU A 128 -8.05 -2.40 -8.55
N ALA A 129 -6.90 -2.93 -8.14
CA ALA A 129 -6.84 -4.21 -7.43
C ALA A 129 -7.53 -4.14 -6.07
N PHE A 130 -7.44 -3.01 -5.38
CA PHE A 130 -8.02 -2.80 -4.05
C PHE A 130 -9.56 -2.73 -4.06
N LYS A 131 -10.22 -2.69 -5.23
CA LYS A 131 -11.69 -2.73 -5.33
C LYS A 131 -12.32 -4.04 -4.83
N VAL A 132 -11.52 -5.10 -4.64
CA VAL A 132 -12.00 -6.37 -4.06
C VAL A 132 -12.02 -6.36 -2.54
N LEU A 133 -11.44 -5.33 -1.90
CA LEU A 133 -11.44 -5.17 -0.46
C LEU A 133 -12.78 -4.59 0.01
N LYS A 134 -13.21 -4.98 1.20
CA LYS A 134 -14.40 -4.45 1.87
C LYS A 134 -14.01 -3.20 2.69
N GLY A 135 -14.92 -2.22 2.77
CA GLY A 135 -14.64 -0.94 3.45
C GLY A 135 -13.69 -0.06 2.64
#